data_AF-A0A7V9FIX1-F1
#
_entry.id   AF-A0A7V9FIX1-F1
#
_cell.length_a   1.000
_cell.length_b   1.000
_cell.length_c   1.000
_cell.angle_alpha   90.00
_cell.angle_beta   90.00
_cell.angle_gamma   90.00
#
_symmetry.space_group_name_H-M   'P 1'
#
loop_
_entity.id
_entity.type
_entity.pdbx_description
1 polymer ?
#
loop_
_entity_poly.entity_id
_entity_poly.type
_entity_poly.pdbx_seq_one_letter_code
_entity_poly.pdbx_strand_id
1 'polypeptide(L)'
;APPAPPFAGALRGDRVAVIAEVKRRSPSAGAIRPDLDPAGRASLYAAGGAAAISVLTDGPFFGGSVADLRAAVESVCVPVLRKDFILDELQIV
;
A
#
# COMPACT_ATOMS: atom_id res chain seq x y z
N ALA A 1 -7.97 -10.30 13.38
CA ALA A 1 -8.29 -9.13 12.54
C ALA A 1 -9.56 -9.46 11.74
N PRO A 2 -10.39 -8.46 11.37
CA PRO A 2 -11.49 -8.69 10.43
C PRO A 2 -10.94 -9.22 9.09
N PRO A 3 -11.74 -9.97 8.32
CA PRO A 3 -11.30 -10.50 7.03
C PRO A 3 -10.99 -9.34 6.08
N ALA A 4 -9.84 -9.43 5.39
CA ALA A 4 -9.46 -8.44 4.40
C ALA A 4 -10.46 -8.44 3.23
N PRO A 5 -10.80 -7.26 2.66
CA PRO A 5 -11.64 -7.19 1.48
C PRO A 5 -10.97 -7.92 0.30
N PRO A 6 -11.76 -8.51 -0.63
CA PRO A 6 -11.24 -9.38 -1.68
C PRO A 6 -10.44 -8.59 -2.73
N PHE A 7 -9.12 -8.74 -2.72
CA PHE A 7 -8.22 -8.04 -3.65
C PHE A 7 -8.56 -8.30 -5.12
N ALA A 8 -8.71 -9.57 -5.53
CA ALA A 8 -9.05 -9.91 -6.91
C ALA A 8 -10.43 -9.39 -7.33
N GLY A 9 -11.38 -9.28 -6.39
CA GLY A 9 -12.71 -8.73 -6.66
C GLY A 9 -12.66 -7.23 -6.95
N ALA A 10 -11.83 -6.49 -6.21
CA ALA A 10 -11.68 -5.05 -6.41
C ALA A 10 -11.02 -4.66 -7.75
N LEU A 11 -10.22 -5.55 -8.33
CA LEU A 11 -9.49 -5.30 -9.59
C LEU A 11 -10.22 -5.77 -10.85
N ARG A 12 -11.25 -6.60 -10.72
CA ARG A 12 -12.01 -7.13 -11.86
C ARG A 12 -13.17 -6.19 -12.20
N GLY A 13 -13.38 -5.93 -13.48
CA GLY A 13 -14.50 -5.14 -13.99
C GLY A 13 -14.19 -4.52 -15.34
N ASP A 14 -15.14 -3.75 -15.88
CA ASP A 14 -15.05 -3.15 -17.22
C ASP A 14 -14.29 -1.82 -17.26
N ARG A 15 -13.75 -1.38 -16.12
CA ARG A 15 -13.02 -0.12 -15.97
C ARG A 15 -11.57 -0.41 -15.60
N VAL A 16 -10.68 0.51 -15.98
CA VAL A 16 -9.28 0.47 -15.55
C VAL A 16 -9.23 0.59 -14.03
N ALA A 17 -8.78 -0.46 -13.36
CA ALA A 17 -8.55 -0.47 -11.93
C ALA A 17 -7.15 0.08 -11.60
N VAL A 18 -7.08 1.06 -10.71
CA VAL A 18 -5.81 1.66 -10.27
C VAL A 18 -5.44 1.13 -8.89
N ILE A 19 -4.22 0.59 -8.79
CA ILE A 19 -3.58 0.33 -7.51
C ILE A 19 -2.66 1.51 -7.21
N ALA A 20 -3.03 2.34 -6.25
CA ALA A 20 -2.26 3.53 -5.90
C ALA A 20 -1.18 3.19 -4.85
N GLU A 21 0.07 3.58 -5.08
CA GLU A 21 1.20 3.20 -4.24
C GLU A 21 1.63 4.31 -3.27
N VAL A 22 1.70 3.95 -1.99
CA VAL A 22 2.26 4.76 -0.90
C VAL A 22 3.76 4.50 -0.83
N LYS A 23 4.57 5.48 -1.27
CA LYS A 23 6.03 5.35 -1.39
C LYS A 23 6.76 6.66 -1.06
N ARG A 24 7.72 6.60 -0.14
CA ARG A 24 8.54 7.76 0.26
C ARG A 24 9.74 7.99 -0.63
N ARG A 25 10.42 6.92 -1.05
CA ARG A 25 11.62 6.97 -1.88
C ARG A 25 11.75 5.71 -2.75
N SER A 26 12.68 5.72 -3.69
CA SER A 26 13.14 4.50 -4.37
C SER A 26 14.64 4.59 -4.67
N PRO A 27 15.33 3.46 -4.91
CA PRO A 27 16.74 3.46 -5.33
C PRO A 27 17.00 4.28 -6.60
N SER A 28 16.06 4.26 -7.54
CA SER A 28 16.21 4.94 -8.83
C SER A 28 15.93 6.44 -8.81
N ALA A 29 15.01 6.88 -7.95
CA ALA A 29 14.55 8.28 -7.93
C ALA A 29 14.98 9.03 -6.67
N GLY A 30 15.58 8.36 -5.69
CA GLY A 30 15.87 8.94 -4.39
C GLY A 30 14.58 9.30 -3.64
N ALA A 31 14.60 10.44 -2.93
CA ALA A 31 13.45 10.95 -2.20
C ALA A 31 12.31 11.40 -3.15
N ILE A 32 11.11 10.87 -2.94
CA ILE A 32 9.91 11.23 -3.70
C ILE A 32 8.98 12.08 -2.82
N ARG A 33 8.70 11.61 -1.60
CA ARG A 33 7.87 12.29 -0.60
C ARG A 33 8.30 11.88 0.82
N PRO A 34 9.36 12.49 1.39
CA PRO A 34 9.89 12.10 2.71
C PRO A 34 8.94 12.32 3.87
N ASP A 35 8.11 13.36 3.81
CA ASP A 35 7.12 13.80 4.80
C ASP A 35 5.77 13.07 4.68
N LEU A 36 5.72 11.97 3.92
CA LEU A 36 4.48 11.26 3.66
C LEU A 36 3.92 10.60 4.93
N ASP A 37 2.69 10.98 5.27
CA ASP A 37 1.81 10.25 6.19
C ASP A 37 1.11 9.08 5.44
N PRO A 38 1.36 7.82 5.82
CA PRO A 38 0.77 6.65 5.16
C PRO A 38 -0.75 6.61 5.22
N ALA A 39 -1.33 6.89 6.39
CA ALA A 39 -2.77 6.79 6.61
C ALA A 39 -3.52 7.86 5.82
N GLY A 40 -3.08 9.12 5.92
CA GLY A 40 -3.64 10.22 5.14
C GLY A 40 -3.48 9.99 3.63
N ARG A 41 -2.32 9.49 3.18
CA ARG A 41 -2.12 9.23 1.75
C ARG A 41 -2.99 8.09 1.22
N ALA A 42 -3.09 6.99 1.96
CA ALA A 42 -3.96 5.87 1.61
C ALA A 42 -5.43 6.31 1.52
N SER A 43 -5.89 7.08 2.52
CA SER A 43 -7.24 7.64 2.56
C SER A 43 -7.55 8.52 1.35
N LEU A 44 -6.62 9.42 0.98
CA LEU A 44 -6.77 10.28 -0.20
C LEU A 44 -6.83 9.47 -1.50
N TYR A 45 -6.01 8.43 -1.63
CA TYR A 45 -6.05 7.56 -2.81
C TYR A 45 -7.35 6.75 -2.90
N ALA A 46 -7.83 6.20 -1.79
CA ALA A 46 -9.11 5.49 -1.74
C ALA A 46 -10.28 6.44 -2.09
N ALA A 47 -10.30 7.65 -1.52
CA ALA A 47 -11.28 8.68 -1.86
C ALA A 47 -11.20 9.12 -3.32
N GLY A 48 -10.01 9.08 -3.92
CA GLY A 48 -9.77 9.32 -5.34
C GLY A 48 -10.17 8.18 -6.27
N GLY A 49 -10.71 7.07 -5.74
CA GLY A 49 -11.20 5.94 -6.52
C GLY A 49 -10.15 4.86 -6.80
N ALA A 50 -9.05 4.82 -6.05
CA ALA A 50 -8.13 3.69 -6.12
C ALA A 50 -8.85 2.39 -5.75
N ALA A 51 -8.73 1.37 -6.60
CA ALA A 51 -9.33 0.06 -6.39
C ALA A 51 -8.64 -0.72 -5.26
N ALA A 52 -7.35 -0.47 -5.07
CA ALA A 52 -6.56 -0.98 -3.96
C ALA A 52 -5.40 -0.03 -3.65
N ILE A 53 -4.83 -0.16 -2.46
CA ILE A 53 -3.64 0.57 -2.03
C ILE A 53 -2.45 -0.39 -1.99
N SER A 54 -1.31 0.03 -2.52
CA SER A 54 -0.03 -0.66 -2.32
C SER A 54 0.83 0.12 -1.35
N VAL A 55 1.43 -0.53 -0.36
CA VAL A 55 2.26 0.13 0.66
C VAL A 55 3.63 -0.53 0.68
N LEU A 56 4.67 0.27 0.46
CA LEU A 56 6.06 -0.19 0.59
C LEU A 56 6.38 -0.46 2.07
N THR A 57 6.89 -1.65 2.35
CA THR A 57 7.32 -2.03 3.71
C THR A 57 8.83 -2.23 3.85
N ASP A 58 9.57 -2.22 2.74
CA ASP A 58 11.03 -2.22 2.75
C ASP A 58 11.57 -0.88 3.30
N GLY A 59 12.31 -0.96 4.40
CA GLY A 59 12.94 0.18 5.05
C GLY A 59 14.17 0.70 4.31
N PRO A 60 15.21 -0.13 4.05
CA PRO A 60 16.49 0.33 3.51
C PRO A 60 16.38 1.07 2.18
N PHE A 61 15.66 0.53 1.20
CA PHE A 61 15.60 1.07 -0.16
C PHE A 61 14.42 2.01 -0.36
N PHE A 62 13.26 1.73 0.25
CA PHE A 62 12.02 2.46 -0.01
C PHE A 62 11.56 3.37 1.15
N GLY A 63 12.18 3.27 2.32
CA GLY A 63 11.81 4.06 3.50
C GLY A 63 10.41 3.75 4.01
N GLY A 64 9.95 2.52 3.77
CA GLY A 64 8.68 1.98 4.27
C GLY A 64 8.85 1.20 5.57
N SER A 65 7.73 0.71 6.10
CA SER A 65 7.71 -0.14 7.29
C SER A 65 6.40 -0.93 7.40
N VAL A 66 6.40 -2.00 8.18
CA VAL A 66 5.16 -2.73 8.52
C VAL A 66 4.18 -1.85 9.31
N ALA A 67 4.66 -0.86 10.05
CA ALA A 67 3.80 0.11 10.73
C ALA A 67 3.03 0.98 9.72
N ASP A 68 3.66 1.39 8.62
CA ASP A 68 2.99 2.12 7.54
C ASP A 68 1.86 1.28 6.90
N LEU A 69 2.11 -0.02 6.71
CA LEU A 69 1.10 -0.95 6.20
C LEU A 69 -0.12 -1.02 7.14
N ARG A 70 0.12 -1.16 8.45
CA ARG A 70 -0.96 -1.20 9.46
C ARG A 70 -1.76 0.11 9.47
N ALA A 71 -1.06 1.25 9.47
CA ALA A 71 -1.70 2.56 9.43
C ALA A 71 -2.59 2.74 8.17
N ALA A 72 -2.13 2.27 7.02
CA ALA A 72 -2.94 2.28 5.79
C ALA A 72 -4.17 1.38 5.91
N VAL A 73 -4.01 0.13 6.38
CA VAL A 73 -5.12 -0.83 6.58
C VAL A 73 -6.21 -0.26 7.50
N GLU A 74 -5.82 0.42 8.58
CA GLU A 74 -6.76 1.03 9.51
C GLU A 74 -7.49 2.25 8.93
N SER A 75 -6.96 2.85 7.87
CA SER A 75 -7.47 4.10 7.29
C SER A 75 -8.42 3.93 6.10
N VAL A 76 -8.51 2.74 5.49
CA VAL A 76 -9.30 2.52 4.27
C VAL A 76 -10.11 1.23 4.30
N CYS A 77 -11.18 1.19 3.50
CA CYS A 77 -12.01 -0.01 3.31
C CYS A 77 -11.66 -0.81 2.05
N VAL A 78 -10.78 -0.29 1.19
CA VAL A 78 -10.29 -0.99 0.00
C VAL A 78 -9.15 -1.96 0.35
N PRO A 79 -8.88 -2.99 -0.46
CA PRO A 79 -7.76 -3.89 -0.24
C PRO A 79 -6.41 -3.16 -0.17
N VAL A 80 -5.54 -3.62 0.73
CA VAL A 80 -4.17 -3.11 0.90
C VAL A 80 -3.17 -4.22 0.63
N LEU A 81 -2.24 -3.96 -0.29
CA LEU A 81 -1.16 -4.85 -0.70
C LEU A 81 0.14 -4.46 0.01
N ARG A 82 0.76 -5.42 0.71
CA ARG A 82 2.15 -5.32 1.16
C ARG A 82 3.09 -5.38 -0.05
N LYS A 83 3.77 -4.28 -0.34
CA LYS A 83 4.79 -4.22 -1.37
C LYS A 83 6.16 -4.33 -0.71
N ASP A 84 6.80 -5.47 -0.94
CA ASP A 84 8.08 -5.79 -0.33
C ASP A 84 8.85 -6.79 -1.21
N PHE A 85 10.10 -7.05 -0.83
CA PHE A 85 10.82 -8.24 -1.27
C PHE A 85 10.50 -9.39 -0.33
N ILE A 86 9.54 -10.24 -0.72
CA ILE A 86 9.14 -11.43 0.05
C ILE A 86 10.13 -12.55 -0.26
N LEU A 87 10.87 -12.99 0.76
CA LEU A 87 11.92 -14.00 0.69
C LEU A 87 11.62 -15.20 1.62
N ASP A 88 10.80 -15.00 2.65
CA ASP A 88 10.49 -15.98 3.68
C ASP A 88 8.98 -15.98 4.01
N GLU A 89 8.44 -17.14 4.38
CA GLU A 89 7.02 -17.33 4.77
C GLU A 89 6.63 -16.48 5.98
N LEU A 90 7.58 -16.17 6.87
CA LEU A 90 7.39 -15.24 7.98
C LEU A 90 6.90 -13.86 7.53
N GLN A 91 7.11 -13.48 6.27
CA GLN A 91 6.64 -12.20 5.73
C GLN A 91 5.17 -12.24 5.24
N ILE A 92 4.55 -13.42 5.19
CA ILE A 92 3.17 -13.63 4.72
C ILE A 92 2.18 -13.72 5.90
N VAL A 93 2.66 -14.16 7.07
CA VAL A 93 1.84 -14.44 8.26
C VAL A 93 1.56 -13.22 9.14
#